data_AF-A0A2D9DEZ0-F1
#
_entry.id   AF-A0A2D9DEZ0-F1
#
_cell.length_a   1.000
_cell.length_b   1.000
_cell.length_c   1.000
_cell.angle_alpha   90.00
_cell.angle_beta   90.00
_cell.angle_gamma   90.00
#
_symmetry.space_group_name_H-M   'P 1'
#
loop_
_entity.id
_entity.type
_entity.pdbx_description
1 polymer ?
#
loop_
_entity_poly.entity_id
_entity_poly.type
_entity_poly.pdbx_seq_one_letter_code
_entity_poly.pdbx_strand_id
1 'polypeptide(L)'
;MDDVLIRKVVRELFPVFIEQLKSEGLIVVPESYAAKNLQQKYLRKKSLTFREIADANLWGDIGKSRVEAIAKEELTPHEKFKDGNKWKVHVAAVERIGKNRGII
;
A
#
# COMPACT_ATOMS: atom_id res chain seq x y z
N MET A 1 3.62 3.77 34.54
CA MET A 1 3.86 4.85 33.55
C MET A 1 4.97 4.45 32.59
N ASP A 2 5.95 3.66 33.05
CA ASP A 2 7.11 3.20 32.27
C ASP A 2 6.78 2.26 31.11
N ASP A 3 5.78 1.39 31.28
CA ASP A 3 5.36 0.41 30.27
C ASP A 3 4.87 1.06 28.96
N VAL A 4 4.20 2.22 29.07
CA VAL A 4 3.71 2.99 27.92
C VAL A 4 4.87 3.66 27.18
N LEU A 5 5.86 4.15 27.94
CA LEU A 5 7.05 4.79 27.38
C LEU A 5 7.93 3.76 26.67
N ILE A 6 8.15 2.59 27.27
CA ILE A 6 8.88 1.47 26.67
C ILE A 6 8.22 1.03 25.37
N ARG A 7 6.89 0.82 25.37
CA ARG A 7 6.17 0.45 24.13
C ARG A 7 6.30 1.50 23.04
N LYS A 8 6.27 2.78 23.39
CA LYS A 8 6.43 3.88 22.42
C LYS A 8 7.84 3.89 21.83
N VAL A 9 8.86 3.79 22.68
CA VAL A 9 10.27 3.75 22.29
C VAL A 9 10.57 2.53 21.41
N VAL A 10 10.09 1.34 21.80
CA VAL A 10 10.26 0.12 20.99
C VAL A 10 9.56 0.27 19.64
N ARG A 11 8.34 0.82 19.60
CA ARG A 11 7.60 1.01 18.34
C ARG A 11 8.26 2.00 17.39
N GLU A 12 9.02 2.97 17.91
CA GLU A 12 9.76 3.96 17.13
C GLU A 12 11.15 3.46 16.71
N LEU A 13 11.88 2.76 17.59
CA LEU A 13 13.24 2.29 17.34
C LEU A 13 13.31 0.97 16.56
N PHE A 14 12.35 0.08 16.76
CA PHE A 14 12.37 -1.25 16.13
C PHE A 14 12.35 -1.18 14.60
N PRO A 15 11.53 -0.32 13.94
CA PRO A 15 11.61 -0.16 12.48
C PRO A 15 12.97 0.35 12.00
N VAL A 16 13.58 1.28 12.73
CA VAL A 16 14.90 1.86 12.39
C VAL A 16 15.99 0.79 12.49
N PHE A 17 15.96 0.00 13.56
CA PHE A 17 16.89 -1.12 13.77
C PHE A 17 16.77 -2.17 12.67
N ILE A 18 15.54 -2.55 12.29
CA ILE A 18 15.29 -3.51 11.21
C ILE A 18 15.78 -2.98 9.85
N GLU A 19 15.59 -1.69 9.55
CA GLU A 19 16.12 -1.08 8.32
C GLU A 19 17.66 -1.11 8.28
N GLN A 20 18.32 -0.87 9.41
CA GLN A 20 19.77 -0.92 9.47
C GLN A 20 20.30 -2.34 9.22
N LEU A 21 19.71 -3.36 9.85
CA LEU A 21 20.07 -4.76 9.61
C LEU A 21 19.87 -5.19 8.14
N LYS A 22 18.84 -4.66 7.46
CA LYS A 22 18.67 -4.88 6.01
C LYS A 22 19.78 -4.24 5.20
N SER A 23 20.15 -2.98 5.53
CA SER A 23 21.19 -2.24 4.81
C SER A 23 22.57 -2.90 4.91
N GLU A 24 22.83 -3.59 6.02
CA GLU A 24 24.05 -4.34 6.27
C GLU A 24 23.98 -5.79 5.73
N GLY A 25 22.86 -6.19 5.12
CA GLY A 25 22.66 -7.54 4.58
C GLY A 25 22.56 -8.64 5.66
N LEU A 26 22.38 -8.27 6.92
CA LEU A 26 22.36 -9.19 8.06
C LEU A 26 21.04 -9.97 8.18
N ILE A 27 19.98 -9.48 7.54
CA ILE A 27 18.68 -10.16 7.49
C ILE A 27 18.15 -10.22 6.06
N VAL A 28 17.69 -11.40 5.66
CA VAL A 28 16.89 -11.57 4.44
C VAL A 28 15.42 -11.48 4.84
N VAL A 29 14.77 -10.46 4.32
CA VAL A 29 13.35 -10.21 4.59
C VAL A 29 12.54 -10.99 3.55
N PRO A 30 11.57 -11.82 3.96
CA PRO A 30 10.69 -12.48 3.02
C PRO A 30 10.04 -11.46 2.09
N GLU A 31 9.98 -11.76 0.80
CA GLU A 31 9.41 -10.89 -0.24
C GLU A 31 7.97 -10.44 0.10
N SER A 32 7.22 -11.31 0.78
CA SER A 32 5.88 -11.04 1.32
C SER A 32 5.84 -9.90 2.34
N TYR A 33 6.89 -9.70 3.13
CA TYR A 33 6.98 -8.60 4.10
C TYR A 33 7.32 -7.27 3.41
N ALA A 34 8.17 -7.30 2.38
CA ALA A 34 8.44 -6.12 1.55
C ALA A 34 7.17 -5.66 0.80
N ALA A 35 6.41 -6.60 0.23
CA ALA A 35 5.13 -6.32 -0.44
C ALA A 35 4.09 -5.69 0.52
N LYS A 36 3.94 -6.23 1.73
CA LYS A 36 3.02 -5.67 2.75
C LYS A 36 3.40 -4.25 3.18
N ASN A 37 4.69 -3.94 3.32
CA ASN A 37 5.14 -2.59 3.64
C ASN A 37 4.86 -1.60 2.51
N LEU A 38 5.05 -2.04 1.26
CA LEU A 38 4.74 -1.23 0.09
C LEU A 38 3.24 -0.93 0.00
N GLN A 39 2.39 -1.95 0.19
CA GLN A 39 0.93 -1.79 0.26
C GLN A 39 0.53 -0.78 1.34
N GLN A 40 1.01 -0.96 2.58
CA GLN A 40 0.70 -0.03 3.67
C GLN A 40 1.18 1.41 3.40
N LYS A 41 2.34 1.58 2.77
CA LYS A 41 2.86 2.91 2.39
C LYS A 41 1.90 3.61 1.41
N TYR A 42 1.35 2.88 0.44
CA TYR A 42 0.42 3.43 -0.54
C TYR A 42 -0.97 3.68 0.06
N LEU A 43 -1.46 2.82 0.95
CA LEU A 43 -2.73 2.99 1.65
C LEU A 43 -2.76 4.19 2.60
N ARG A 44 -1.60 4.74 2.99
CA ARG A 44 -1.54 6.01 3.75
C ARG A 44 -1.80 7.26 2.90
N LYS A 45 -1.82 7.15 1.57
CA LYS A 45 -2.09 8.29 0.67
C LYS A 45 -3.59 8.62 0.68
N LYS A 46 -3.97 9.82 0.20
CA LYS A 46 -5.38 10.16 -0.01
C LYS A 46 -5.95 9.55 -1.29
N SER A 47 -5.09 9.39 -2.30
CA SER A 47 -5.45 8.85 -3.61
C SER A 47 -4.25 8.20 -4.28
N LEU A 48 -4.52 7.30 -5.20
CA LEU A 48 -3.55 6.48 -5.90
C LEU A 48 -3.80 6.51 -7.41
N THR A 49 -2.75 6.59 -8.19
CA THR A 49 -2.84 6.37 -9.64
C THR A 49 -2.98 4.87 -9.94
N PHE A 50 -3.51 4.52 -11.13
CA PHE A 50 -3.61 3.12 -11.54
C PHE A 50 -2.25 2.40 -11.58
N ARG A 51 -1.16 3.13 -11.86
CA ARG A 51 0.18 2.58 -11.81
C ARG A 51 0.58 2.22 -10.38
N GLU A 52 0.32 3.10 -9.42
CA GLU A 52 0.63 2.81 -8.00
C GLU A 52 -0.20 1.65 -7.45
N ILE A 53 -1.45 1.51 -7.89
CA ILE A 53 -2.31 0.36 -7.53
C ILE A 53 -1.72 -0.95 -8.06
N ALA A 54 -1.23 -0.94 -9.30
CA ALA A 54 -0.56 -2.09 -9.91
C ALA A 54 0.79 -2.39 -9.24
N ASP A 55 1.67 -1.40 -9.10
CA ASP A 55 3.01 -1.56 -8.51
C ASP A 55 2.95 -2.07 -7.05
N ALA A 56 1.87 -1.78 -6.34
CA ALA A 56 1.64 -2.23 -4.97
C ALA A 56 0.79 -3.50 -4.88
N ASN A 57 0.37 -4.09 -6.00
CA ASN A 57 -0.49 -5.28 -6.05
C ASN A 57 -1.75 -5.15 -5.16
N LEU A 58 -2.35 -3.96 -5.10
CA LEU A 58 -3.48 -3.67 -4.19
C LEU A 58 -4.78 -4.37 -4.62
N TRP A 59 -4.91 -4.71 -5.90
CA TRP A 59 -6.05 -5.45 -6.45
C TRP A 59 -5.68 -6.84 -6.97
N GLY A 60 -4.50 -7.33 -6.56
CA GLY A 60 -3.87 -8.56 -7.02
C GLY A 60 -2.57 -8.28 -7.78
N ASP A 61 -1.83 -9.34 -8.10
CA ASP A 61 -0.63 -9.29 -8.94
C ASP A 61 -1.01 -9.10 -10.40
N ILE A 62 -1.37 -7.86 -10.75
CA ILE A 62 -1.94 -7.51 -12.05
C ILE A 62 -1.35 -6.22 -12.62
N GLY A 63 -1.18 -6.20 -13.94
CA GLY A 63 -0.68 -5.03 -14.65
C GLY A 63 -1.68 -3.86 -14.72
N LYS A 64 -1.17 -2.67 -15.01
CA LYS A 64 -1.94 -1.41 -15.14
C LYS A 64 -3.18 -1.52 -16.03
N SER A 65 -3.10 -2.22 -17.17
CA SER A 65 -4.24 -2.38 -18.08
C SER A 65 -5.41 -3.12 -17.43
N ARG A 66 -5.12 -4.12 -16.58
CA ARG A 66 -6.16 -4.84 -15.85
C ARG A 66 -6.73 -3.99 -14.73
N VAL A 67 -5.89 -3.24 -14.01
CA VAL A 67 -6.34 -2.23 -13.04
C VAL A 67 -7.29 -1.22 -13.70
N GLU A 68 -6.99 -0.74 -14.91
CA GLU A 68 -7.86 0.18 -15.64
C GLU A 68 -9.20 -0.45 -16.03
N ALA A 69 -9.23 -1.73 -16.42
CA ALA A 69 -10.48 -2.45 -16.70
C ALA A 69 -11.35 -2.54 -15.44
N ILE A 70 -10.75 -2.90 -14.31
CA ILE A 70 -11.42 -2.97 -13.02
C ILE A 70 -11.95 -1.60 -12.59
N ALA A 71 -11.15 -0.56 -12.80
CA ALA A 71 -11.54 0.82 -12.52
C ALA A 71 -12.68 1.34 -13.41
N LYS A 72 -12.98 0.68 -14.53
CA LYS A 72 -14.15 0.99 -15.37
C LYS A 72 -15.38 0.22 -14.90
N GLU A 73 -15.20 -1.00 -14.41
CA GLU A 73 -16.29 -1.90 -13.98
C GLU A 73 -16.77 -1.63 -12.55
N GLU A 74 -15.86 -1.38 -11.61
CA GLU A 74 -16.14 -1.40 -10.16
C GLU A 74 -16.09 -0.03 -9.46
N LEU A 75 -15.56 1.00 -10.13
CA LEU A 75 -15.50 2.36 -9.55
C LEU A 75 -16.70 3.20 -9.96
N THR A 76 -17.32 3.81 -8.96
CA THR A 76 -18.31 4.87 -9.16
C THR A 76 -17.63 6.16 -9.64
N PRO A 77 -18.37 7.07 -10.31
CA PRO A 77 -17.80 8.31 -10.84
C PRO A 77 -17.10 9.19 -9.80
N HIS A 78 -17.53 9.15 -8.54
CA HIS A 78 -17.00 9.97 -7.44
C HIS A 78 -15.76 9.34 -6.78
N GLU A 79 -15.49 8.06 -7.04
CA GLU A 79 -14.33 7.35 -6.47
C GLU A 79 -13.05 7.55 -7.29
N LYS A 80 -13.17 8.11 -8.50
CA LYS A 80 -12.04 8.48 -9.35
C LYS A 80 -12.12 9.92 -9.81
N PHE A 81 -10.96 10.55 -9.93
CA PHE A 81 -10.85 11.91 -10.42
C PHE A 81 -9.59 12.05 -11.26
N LYS A 82 -9.56 13.09 -12.09
CA LYS A 82 -8.42 13.42 -12.92
C LYS A 82 -7.59 14.49 -12.22
N ASP A 83 -6.30 14.23 -12.06
CA ASP A 83 -5.33 15.18 -11.51
C ASP A 83 -4.22 15.38 -12.55
N GLY A 84 -4.29 16.51 -13.26
CA GLY A 84 -3.52 16.76 -14.48
C GLY A 84 -3.81 15.73 -15.57
N ASN A 85 -2.77 15.04 -16.03
CA ASN A 85 -2.89 13.97 -17.05
C ASN A 85 -3.07 12.56 -16.47
N LYS A 86 -3.21 12.42 -15.15
CA LYS A 86 -3.30 11.12 -14.49
C LYS A 86 -4.68 10.93 -13.87
N TRP A 87 -5.24 9.74 -14.05
CA TRP A 87 -6.39 9.29 -13.28
C TRP A 87 -5.93 8.82 -11.90
N LYS A 88 -6.65 9.25 -10.89
CA LYS A 88 -6.45 8.88 -9.48
C LYS A 88 -7.74 8.30 -8.93
N VAL A 89 -7.57 7.39 -7.97
CA VAL A 89 -8.63 6.69 -7.26
C VAL A 89 -8.50 7.04 -5.78
N HIS A 90 -9.62 7.35 -5.12
CA HIS A 90 -9.63 7.55 -3.68
C HIS A 90 -9.26 6.26 -2.95
N VAL A 91 -8.43 6.36 -1.91
CA VAL A 91 -7.95 5.16 -1.18
C VAL A 91 -9.10 4.33 -0.61
N ALA A 92 -10.19 4.95 -0.16
CA ALA A 92 -11.36 4.22 0.32
C ALA A 92 -11.92 3.23 -0.72
N ALA A 93 -11.93 3.60 -2.00
CA ALA A 93 -12.36 2.72 -3.08
C ALA A 93 -11.30 1.64 -3.39
N VAL A 94 -10.03 1.99 -3.31
CA VAL A 94 -8.93 1.02 -3.46
C VAL A 94 -9.00 -0.07 -2.40
N GLU A 95 -9.21 0.32 -1.13
CA GLU A 95 -9.39 -0.61 -0.01
C GLU A 95 -10.64 -1.47 -0.16
N ARG A 96 -11.77 -0.87 -0.54
CA ARG A 96 -13.03 -1.60 -0.78
C ARG A 96 -12.83 -2.70 -1.83
N ILE A 97 -12.26 -2.36 -2.99
CA ILE A 97 -12.03 -3.32 -4.08
C ILE A 97 -10.97 -4.36 -3.67
N GLY A 98 -9.89 -3.96 -3.00
CA GLY A 98 -8.87 -4.88 -2.50
C GLY A 98 -9.41 -5.91 -1.51
N LYS A 99 -10.27 -5.48 -0.57
CA LYS A 99 -10.96 -6.35 0.39
C LYS A 99 -11.93 -7.31 -0.29
N ASN A 100 -12.72 -6.82 -1.25
CA ASN A 100 -13.65 -7.67 -2.02
C ASN A 100 -12.93 -8.80 -2.77
N ARG A 101 -11.63 -8.64 -3.04
CA ARG A 101 -10.78 -9.61 -3.73
C ARG A 101 -9.93 -10.46 -2.79
N GLY A 102 -9.98 -10.24 -1.48
CA GLY A 102 -9.17 -10.97 -0.50
C GLY A 102 -7.67 -10.67 -0.56
N ILE A 103 -7.28 -9.51 -1.09
CA ILE A 103 -5.88 -9.13 -1.26
C ILE A 103 -5.35 -8.34 -0.06
N ILE A 104 -6.20 -7.47 0.51
CA ILE A 104 -5.88 -6.55 1.62
C ILE A 104 -6.85 -6.79 2.78
#